data_AF-A0A3R7DMY1-F1
#
_entry.id   AF-A0A3R7DMY1-F1
#
_cell.length_a   1.000
_cell.length_b   1.000
_cell.length_c   1.000
_cell.angle_alpha   90.00
_cell.angle_beta   90.00
_cell.angle_gamma   90.00
#
_symmetry.space_group_name_H-M   'P 1'
#
loop_
_entity.id
_entity.type
_entity.pdbx_description
1 polymer ?
#
loop_
_entity_poly.entity_id
_entity_poly.type
_entity_poly.pdbx_seq_one_letter_code
_entity_poly.pdbx_strand_id
1 'polypeptide(L)'
;MNERNKLYAYLFIAIVTLALILRIYHLDLRPFHHDEAVHGWFACKILSTGDYHYQPWAHGPFQFYITALVFHLSGASELTGRILPAIAGTLLVASVFPLRRYIGEAGAVFLALFLALSPSFLYYSRFFRNDIYLALFSL
;
A
#
# COMPACT_ATOMS: atom_id res chain seq x y z
N MET A 1 -5.48 28.80 -11.62
CA MET A 1 -5.16 28.32 -10.26
C MET A 1 -4.24 29.33 -9.60
N ASN A 2 -4.60 29.89 -8.45
CA ASN A 2 -3.79 30.92 -7.77
C ASN A 2 -2.43 30.34 -7.34
N GLU A 3 -1.38 31.16 -7.21
CA GLU A 3 -0.01 30.70 -6.86
C GLU A 3 0.02 29.89 -5.57
N ARG A 4 -0.77 30.30 -4.55
CA ARG A 4 -0.95 29.54 -3.31
C ARG A 4 -1.45 28.12 -3.53
N ASN A 5 -2.40 27.93 -4.46
CA ASN A 5 -2.97 26.62 -4.75
C ASN A 5 -1.98 25.74 -5.51
N LYS A 6 -1.10 26.33 -6.34
CA LYS A 6 0.00 25.60 -7.00
C LYS A 6 1.01 25.12 -5.96
N LEU A 7 1.44 26.01 -5.06
CA LEU A 7 2.38 25.67 -3.99
C LEU A 7 1.84 24.53 -3.11
N TYR A 8 0.56 24.61 -2.71
CA TYR A 8 -0.09 23.52 -1.97
C TYR A 8 -0.06 22.19 -2.73
N ALA A 9 -0.39 22.22 -4.03
CA ALA A 9 -0.37 21.01 -4.85
C ALA A 9 1.04 20.43 -4.96
N TYR A 10 2.07 21.24 -5.17
CA TYR A 10 3.46 20.78 -5.21
C TYR A 10 3.92 20.20 -3.88
N LEU A 11 3.57 20.85 -2.76
CA LEU A 11 3.85 20.33 -1.43
C LEU A 11 3.19 18.96 -1.22
N PHE A 12 1.92 18.83 -1.58
CA PHE A 12 1.19 17.58 -1.42
C PHE A 12 1.75 16.46 -2.30
N ILE A 13 2.09 16.77 -3.55
CA ILE A 13 2.78 15.85 -4.46
C ILE A 13 4.11 15.41 -3.84
N ALA A 14 4.91 16.33 -3.30
CA ALA A 14 6.17 16.00 -2.66
C ALA A 14 5.99 15.05 -1.46
N ILE A 15 4.94 15.23 -0.65
CA ILE A 15 4.62 14.32 0.46
C ILE A 15 4.24 12.93 -0.05
N VAL A 16 3.42 12.83 -1.09
CA VAL A 16 3.03 11.54 -1.69
C VAL A 16 4.23 10.85 -2.33
N THR A 17 5.11 11.60 -3.02
CA THR A 17 6.35 11.08 -3.59
C THR A 17 7.30 10.59 -2.50
N LEU A 18 7.47 11.34 -1.40
CA LEU A 18 8.23 10.90 -0.24
C LEU A 18 7.65 9.61 0.35
N ALA A 19 6.32 9.54 0.51
CA ALA A 19 5.64 8.36 1.02
C ALA A 19 5.89 7.13 0.14
N LEU A 20 5.89 7.29 -1.19
CA LEU A 20 6.24 6.24 -2.15
C LEU A 20 7.70 5.80 -1.99
N ILE A 21 8.65 6.75 -1.99
CA ILE A 21 10.08 6.45 -1.85
C ILE A 21 10.33 5.63 -0.58
N LEU A 22 9.80 6.07 0.56
CA LEU A 22 9.95 5.36 1.83
C LEU A 22 9.38 3.94 1.81
N ARG A 23 8.32 3.69 1.03
CA ARG A 23 7.68 2.38 0.95
C ARG A 23 8.37 1.43 -0.02
N ILE A 24 8.99 1.94 -1.09
CA ILE A 24 9.70 1.10 -2.06
C ILE A 24 11.19 0.93 -1.74
N TYR A 25 11.77 1.83 -0.93
CA TYR A 25 13.19 1.80 -0.59
C TYR A 25 13.56 0.50 0.14
N HIS A 26 14.35 -0.34 -0.52
CA HIS A 26 14.80 -1.65 -0.02
C HIS A 26 13.62 -2.52 0.45
N LEU A 27 12.59 -2.62 -0.38
CA LEU A 27 11.36 -3.34 -0.04
C LEU A 27 11.55 -4.87 0.05
N ASP A 28 12.58 -5.38 -0.60
CA ASP A 28 13.02 -6.78 -0.66
C ASP A 28 14.11 -7.13 0.37
N LEU A 29 14.51 -6.19 1.23
CA LEU A 29 15.64 -6.34 2.15
C LEU A 29 15.58 -7.56 3.07
N ARG A 30 14.37 -8.05 3.36
CA ARG A 30 14.15 -9.21 4.24
C ARG A 30 13.32 -10.29 3.53
N PRO A 31 13.56 -11.56 3.83
CA PRO A 31 12.70 -12.65 3.38
C PRO A 31 11.27 -12.47 3.92
N PHE A 32 10.32 -13.20 3.34
CA PHE A 32 8.95 -13.20 3.85
C PHE A 32 8.89 -13.70 5.29
N HIS A 33 8.20 -12.92 6.12
CA HIS A 33 7.74 -13.39 7.42
C HIS A 33 6.70 -14.50 7.24
N HIS A 34 6.46 -15.31 8.27
CA HIS A 34 5.46 -16.40 8.25
C HIS A 34 4.13 -15.97 7.62
N ASP A 35 3.56 -14.86 8.09
CA ASP A 35 2.30 -14.33 7.58
C ASP A 35 2.38 -13.91 6.10
N GLU A 36 3.50 -13.34 5.64
CA GLU A 36 3.68 -12.99 4.22
C GLU A 36 3.79 -14.25 3.34
N ALA A 37 4.45 -15.29 3.86
CA ALA A 37 4.61 -16.57 3.15
C ALA A 37 3.26 -17.24 2.88
N VAL A 38 2.31 -17.17 3.83
CA VAL A 38 0.94 -17.66 3.63
C VAL A 38 0.27 -16.95 2.45
N HIS A 39 0.39 -15.62 2.36
CA HIS A 39 -0.21 -14.85 1.26
C HIS A 39 0.49 -15.13 -0.08
N GLY A 40 1.81 -15.28 -0.07
CA GLY A 40 2.59 -15.70 -1.23
C GLY A 40 2.19 -17.07 -1.74
N TRP A 41 1.98 -18.03 -0.83
CA TRP A 41 1.51 -19.37 -1.18
C TRP A 41 0.14 -19.34 -1.85
N PHE A 42 -0.82 -18.57 -1.35
CA PHE A 42 -2.13 -18.43 -1.99
C PHE A 42 -2.01 -17.83 -3.40
N ALA A 43 -1.20 -16.78 -3.58
CA ALA A 43 -0.97 -16.18 -4.90
C ALA A 43 -0.35 -17.19 -5.88
N CYS A 44 0.66 -17.95 -5.44
CA CYS A 44 1.28 -19.00 -6.24
C CYS A 44 0.32 -20.16 -6.55
N LYS A 45 -0.53 -20.56 -5.59
CA LYS A 45 -1.55 -21.59 -5.79
C LYS A 45 -2.54 -21.16 -6.87
N ILE A 46 -3.07 -19.94 -6.79
CA ILE A 46 -3.96 -19.37 -7.81
C ILE A 46 -3.31 -19.42 -9.19
N LEU A 47 -2.03 -19.06 -9.31
CA LEU A 47 -1.32 -19.15 -10.59
C LEU A 47 -1.12 -20.57 -11.10
N SER A 48 -0.86 -21.51 -10.19
CA SER A 48 -0.51 -22.89 -10.56
C SER A 48 -1.75 -23.73 -10.88
N THR A 49 -2.86 -23.51 -10.16
CA THR A 49 -4.05 -24.36 -10.24
C THR A 49 -5.28 -23.63 -10.73
N GLY A 50 -5.27 -22.30 -10.79
CA GLY A 50 -6.46 -21.49 -11.08
C GLY A 50 -7.53 -21.54 -9.97
N ASP A 51 -7.20 -22.13 -8.82
CA ASP A 51 -8.18 -22.47 -7.79
C ASP A 51 -7.95 -21.72 -6.48
N TYR A 52 -9.02 -21.12 -5.97
CA TYR A 52 -9.09 -20.51 -4.65
C TYR A 52 -10.40 -20.87 -3.97
N HIS A 53 -10.29 -21.53 -2.82
CA HIS A 53 -11.40 -21.81 -1.92
C HIS A 53 -11.22 -20.95 -0.67
N TYR A 54 -12.26 -20.16 -0.34
CA TYR A 54 -12.24 -19.35 0.87
C TYR A 54 -12.09 -20.23 2.11
N GLN A 55 -11.20 -19.82 3.01
CA GLN A 55 -10.99 -20.48 4.29
C GLN A 55 -11.25 -19.46 5.41
N PRO A 56 -12.03 -19.80 6.45
CA PRO A 56 -12.41 -18.85 7.50
C PRO A 56 -11.24 -18.20 8.25
N TRP A 57 -10.07 -18.85 8.26
CA TRP A 57 -8.86 -18.33 8.88
C TRP A 57 -8.03 -17.45 7.93
N ALA A 58 -8.33 -17.49 6.63
CA ALA A 58 -7.65 -16.68 5.63
C ALA A 58 -8.34 -15.32 5.47
N HIS A 59 -7.59 -14.35 4.97
CA HIS A 59 -8.13 -13.02 4.65
C HIS A 59 -8.94 -13.03 3.34
N GLY A 60 -9.56 -11.88 3.04
CA GLY A 60 -10.34 -11.70 1.81
C GLY A 60 -9.52 -11.94 0.52
N PRO A 61 -10.19 -12.29 -0.59
CA PRO A 61 -9.53 -12.78 -1.81
C PRO A 61 -8.75 -11.70 -2.59
N PHE A 62 -9.05 -10.41 -2.34
CA PHE A 62 -8.50 -9.27 -3.10
C PHE A 62 -6.97 -9.32 -3.21
N GLN A 63 -6.27 -9.41 -2.07
CA GLN A 63 -4.81 -9.42 -2.07
C GLN A 63 -4.26 -10.61 -2.85
N PHE A 64 -4.86 -11.79 -2.74
CA PHE A 64 -4.37 -13.01 -3.39
C PHE A 64 -4.45 -12.92 -4.92
N TYR A 65 -5.59 -12.50 -5.46
CA TYR A 65 -5.77 -12.40 -6.92
C TYR A 65 -4.92 -11.30 -7.54
N ILE A 66 -4.87 -10.12 -6.92
CA ILE A 66 -4.08 -9.01 -7.48
C ILE A 66 -2.58 -9.34 -7.40
N THR A 67 -2.13 -9.96 -6.32
CA THR A 67 -0.71 -10.37 -6.22
C THR A 67 -0.39 -11.52 -7.18
N ALA A 68 -1.31 -12.47 -7.39
CA ALA A 68 -1.16 -13.49 -8.42
C ALA A 68 -0.94 -12.84 -9.80
N LEU A 69 -1.73 -11.83 -10.16
CA LEU A 69 -1.52 -11.07 -11.39
C LEU A 69 -0.12 -10.40 -11.44
N VAL A 70 0.32 -9.78 -10.35
CA VAL A 70 1.66 -9.17 -10.27
C VAL A 70 2.76 -10.23 -10.44
N PHE A 71 2.63 -11.38 -9.79
CA PHE A 71 3.55 -12.51 -9.93
C PHE A 71 3.55 -13.08 -11.35
N HIS A 72 2.41 -13.13 -12.03
CA HIS A 72 2.33 -13.55 -13.43
C HIS A 72 3.08 -12.61 -14.38
N LEU A 73 2.94 -11.29 -14.17
CA LEU A 73 3.54 -10.28 -15.04
C LEU A 73 5.03 -10.05 -14.78
N SER A 74 5.46 -10.12 -13.51
CA SER A 74 6.78 -9.67 -13.08
C SER A 74 7.61 -10.75 -12.37
N GLY A 75 7.07 -11.95 -12.19
CA GLY A 75 7.69 -13.03 -11.41
C GLY A 75 7.42 -12.92 -9.90
N ALA A 76 7.44 -14.05 -9.22
CA ALA A 76 7.29 -14.11 -7.77
C ALA A 76 8.62 -13.80 -7.06
N SER A 77 8.60 -12.81 -6.16
CA SER A 77 9.75 -12.39 -5.35
C SER A 77 9.27 -11.60 -4.12
N GLU A 78 10.17 -11.36 -3.17
CA GLU A 78 9.94 -10.49 -2.02
C GLU A 78 9.51 -9.08 -2.43
N LEU A 79 10.16 -8.56 -3.49
CA LEU A 79 9.84 -7.24 -4.04
C LEU A 79 8.40 -7.24 -4.59
N THR A 80 8.11 -8.14 -5.53
CA THR A 80 6.83 -8.15 -6.25
C THR A 80 5.66 -8.46 -5.31
N GLY A 81 5.88 -9.23 -4.24
CA GLY A 81 4.84 -9.51 -3.24
C GLY A 81 4.47 -8.27 -2.41
N ARG A 82 5.42 -7.35 -2.24
CA ARG A 82 5.23 -6.14 -1.42
C ARG A 82 4.95 -4.87 -2.24
N ILE A 83 5.00 -4.92 -3.57
CA ILE A 83 4.64 -3.77 -4.42
C ILE A 83 3.19 -3.34 -4.17
N LEU A 84 2.26 -4.28 -4.11
CA LEU A 84 0.84 -3.98 -3.91
C LEU A 84 0.55 -3.24 -2.59
N PRO A 85 1.02 -3.71 -1.41
CA PRO A 85 0.82 -2.98 -0.16
C PRO A 85 1.57 -1.64 -0.13
N ALA A 86 2.74 -1.54 -0.80
CA ALA A 86 3.49 -0.29 -0.89
C ALA A 86 2.70 0.78 -1.67
N ILE A 87 2.12 0.40 -2.81
CA ILE A 87 1.24 1.28 -3.60
C ILE A 87 0.01 1.65 -2.78
N ALA A 88 -0.65 0.69 -2.13
CA ALA A 88 -1.84 0.96 -1.31
C ALA A 88 -1.53 1.95 -0.17
N GLY A 89 -0.39 1.81 0.50
CA GLY A 89 0.04 2.75 1.53
C GLY A 89 0.34 4.15 1.00
N THR A 90 0.88 4.27 -0.21
CA THR A 90 1.05 5.57 -0.87
C THR A 90 -0.29 6.19 -1.26
N LEU A 91 -1.22 5.37 -1.77
CA LEU A 91 -2.57 5.82 -2.10
C LEU A 91 -3.34 6.27 -0.86
N LEU A 92 -3.10 5.66 0.30
CA LEU A 92 -3.68 6.09 1.58
C LEU A 92 -3.20 7.50 1.96
N VAL A 93 -1.95 7.84 1.69
CA VAL A 93 -1.47 9.23 1.87
C VAL A 93 -2.15 10.16 0.84
N ALA A 94 -2.28 9.71 -0.41
CA ALA A 94 -2.90 10.51 -1.46
C ALA A 94 -4.40 10.75 -1.22
N SER A 95 -5.12 9.81 -0.61
CA SER A 95 -6.56 9.91 -0.32
C SER A 95 -6.89 11.00 0.71
N VAL A 96 -5.89 11.53 1.41
CA VAL A 96 -6.05 12.71 2.29
C VAL A 96 -6.35 13.99 1.49
N PHE A 97 -5.93 14.07 0.23
CA PHE A 97 -6.12 15.29 -0.59
C PHE A 97 -7.58 15.76 -0.67
N PRO A 98 -8.57 14.91 -1.02
CA PRO A 98 -9.98 15.32 -1.01
C PRO A 98 -10.49 15.70 0.38
N LEU A 99 -9.91 15.17 1.47
CA LEU A 99 -10.33 15.49 2.84
C LEU A 99 -10.01 16.93 3.25
N ARG A 100 -9.11 17.62 2.53
CA ARG A 100 -8.80 19.05 2.78
C ARG A 100 -10.02 19.96 2.79
N ARG A 101 -11.11 19.57 2.11
CA ARG A 101 -12.38 20.31 2.13
C ARG A 101 -13.10 20.28 3.49
N TYR A 102 -12.77 19.31 4.34
CA TYR A 102 -13.37 19.12 5.67
C TYR A 102 -12.43 19.55 6.79
N ILE A 103 -11.13 19.23 6.68
CA ILE A 103 -10.13 19.48 7.74
C ILE A 103 -9.19 20.66 7.43
N GLY A 104 -9.40 21.36 6.31
CA GLY A 104 -8.56 22.44 5.84
C GLY A 104 -7.24 21.99 5.20
N GLU A 105 -6.56 22.93 4.52
CA GLU A 105 -5.29 22.67 3.85
C GLU A 105 -4.18 22.25 4.81
N ALA A 106 -4.03 22.96 5.93
CA ALA A 106 -3.02 22.66 6.95
C ALA A 106 -3.27 21.30 7.62
N GLY A 107 -4.54 20.99 7.95
CA GLY A 107 -4.91 19.70 8.54
C GLY A 107 -4.62 18.53 7.58
N ALA A 108 -4.93 18.69 6.30
CA ALA A 108 -4.61 17.70 5.28
C ALA A 108 -3.10 17.48 5.09
N VAL A 109 -2.29 18.54 5.13
CA VAL A 109 -0.83 18.43 5.07
C VAL A 109 -0.29 17.68 6.30
N PHE A 110 -0.76 18.02 7.49
CA PHE A 110 -0.34 17.36 8.73
C PHE A 110 -0.72 15.88 8.74
N LEU A 111 -1.96 15.55 8.37
CA LEU A 111 -2.44 14.17 8.28
C LEU A 111 -1.66 13.36 7.23
N ALA A 112 -1.41 13.94 6.04
CA ALA A 112 -0.63 13.28 5.00
C ALA A 112 0.81 13.00 5.47
N LEU A 113 1.47 13.96 6.13
CA LEU A 113 2.79 13.76 6.73
C LEU A 113 2.77 12.69 7.82
N PHE A 114 1.75 12.70 8.69
CA PHE A 114 1.59 11.70 9.73
C PHE A 114 1.47 10.29 9.14
N LEU A 115 0.61 10.09 8.14
CA LEU A 115 0.47 8.79 7.46
C LEU A 115 1.71 8.39 6.63
N ALA A 116 2.42 9.37 6.08
CA ALA A 116 3.64 9.13 5.31
C ALA A 116 4.80 8.64 6.20
N LEU A 117 4.96 9.23 7.38
CA LEU A 117 6.11 9.05 8.27
C LEU A 117 5.86 8.16 9.48
N SER A 118 4.59 7.88 9.82
CA SER A 118 4.25 7.03 10.97
C SER A 118 4.90 5.64 10.82
N PRO A 119 5.68 5.18 11.82
CA PRO A 119 6.33 3.88 11.78
C PRO A 119 5.34 2.73 11.56
N SER A 120 4.14 2.81 12.15
CA SER A 120 3.11 1.78 12.00
C SER A 120 2.59 1.72 10.57
N PHE A 121 2.16 2.85 10.00
CA PHE A 121 1.66 2.86 8.61
C PHE A 121 2.75 2.51 7.61
N LEU A 122 3.99 2.97 7.84
CA LEU A 122 5.11 2.63 6.98
C LEU A 122 5.44 1.13 7.05
N TYR A 123 5.44 0.53 8.25
CA TYR A 123 5.70 -0.89 8.42
C TYR A 123 4.63 -1.76 7.74
N TYR A 124 3.34 -1.50 8.02
CA TYR A 124 2.25 -2.31 7.48
C TYR A 124 1.99 -2.09 5.98
N SER A 125 2.41 -0.94 5.42
CA SER A 125 2.41 -0.75 3.96
C SER A 125 3.63 -1.35 3.26
N ARG A 126 4.62 -1.84 4.00
CA ARG A 126 5.76 -2.60 3.46
C ARG A 126 5.65 -4.10 3.76
N PHE A 127 4.51 -4.53 4.31
CA PHE A 127 4.26 -5.89 4.72
C PHE A 127 3.22 -6.52 3.82
N PHE A 128 3.47 -7.73 3.32
CA PHE A 128 2.56 -8.41 2.40
C PHE A 128 1.34 -8.99 3.13
N ARG A 129 0.47 -8.11 3.64
CA ARG A 129 -0.72 -8.40 4.44
C ARG A 129 -1.85 -7.39 4.17
N ASN A 130 -3.05 -7.72 4.66
CA ASN A 130 -4.29 -7.05 4.30
C ASN A 130 -4.55 -5.71 5.01
N ASP A 131 -3.83 -5.41 6.10
CA ASP A 131 -4.10 -4.28 7.00
C ASP A 131 -4.12 -2.94 6.24
N ILE A 132 -3.18 -2.75 5.32
CA ILE A 132 -3.06 -1.49 4.58
C ILE A 132 -4.20 -1.26 3.58
N TYR A 133 -4.77 -2.33 3.01
CA TYR A 133 -5.91 -2.19 2.10
C TYR A 133 -7.17 -1.81 2.88
N LEU A 134 -7.36 -2.41 4.06
CA LEU A 134 -8.45 -2.03 4.95
C LEU A 134 -8.32 -0.56 5.35
N ALA A 135 -7.13 -0.12 5.76
CA ALA A 135 -6.88 1.28 6.09
C ALA A 135 -7.18 2.22 4.91
N LEU A 136 -6.77 1.86 3.68
CA LEU A 136 -7.04 2.64 2.47
C LEU A 136 -8.54 2.75 2.17
N PHE A 137 -9.27 1.64 2.24
CA PHE A 137 -10.68 1.61 1.86
C PHE A 137 -11.63 2.11 2.95
N SER A 138 -11.18 2.22 4.20
CA SER A 138 -11.99 2.74 5.31
C SER A 138 -11.81 4.25 5.55
N LEU A 139 -10.80 4.89 4.96
CA LEU A 139 -10.50 6.32 5.13
C LEU A 139 -11.31 7.18 4.15
#